data_AF-A0A1R0G2E9-F1
#
_entry.id   AF-A0A1R0G2E9-F1
#
_cell.length_a   1.000
_cell.length_b   1.000
_cell.length_c   1.000
_cell.angle_alpha   90.00
_cell.angle_beta   90.00
_cell.angle_gamma   90.00
#
_symmetry.space_group_name_H-M   'P 1'
#
loop_
_entity.id
_entity.type
_entity.pdbx_description
1 polymer ?
#
loop_
_entity_poly.entity_id
_entity_poly.type
_entity_poly.pdbx_seq_one_letter_code
_entity_poly.pdbx_strand_id
1 'polypeptide(L)'
;MPRKKQTVPGIEESHYFLNFESKFHKVGFAVLLIIISLAVLGVFSDGYFSNAVSKNTTGEVTLDFERFGRLQTEFKLKISTTGQHSEGNIYRIGGDFNAFYETENIWPLPDRMYSKGDDLYLVYNANKKQENISIWLLVTPVKPGSAMSVIQLNSGPEIRFSQFIYP
;
A
#
# COMPACT_ATOMS: atom_id res chain seq x y z
N MET A 1 -32.64 21.01 59.84
CA MET A 1 -31.24 20.80 60.27
C MET A 1 -30.44 20.26 59.08
N PRO A 2 -29.42 20.97 58.55
CA PRO A 2 -28.57 20.44 57.50
C PRO A 2 -27.36 19.71 58.10
N ARG A 3 -27.04 18.53 57.57
CA ARG A 3 -25.95 17.65 58.02
C ARG A 3 -24.60 18.21 57.54
N LYS A 4 -23.73 18.61 58.48
CA LYS A 4 -22.40 19.16 58.20
C LYS A 4 -21.48 18.03 57.70
N LYS A 5 -20.91 18.16 56.50
CA LYS A 5 -19.88 17.24 55.98
C LYS A 5 -18.64 17.35 56.87
N GLN A 6 -18.27 16.26 57.54
CA GLN A 6 -17.00 16.14 58.23
C GLN A 6 -15.91 15.81 57.19
N THR A 7 -15.01 16.74 56.99
CA THR A 7 -13.75 16.54 56.26
C THR A 7 -12.71 16.03 57.26
N VAL A 8 -12.23 14.81 57.04
CA VAL A 8 -11.15 14.18 57.81
C VAL A 8 -9.84 14.93 57.52
N PRO A 9 -9.03 15.32 58.52
CA PRO A 9 -7.82 16.09 58.30
C PRO A 9 -6.68 15.16 57.88
N GLY A 10 -5.95 15.50 56.81
CA GLY A 10 -4.68 14.84 56.46
C GLY A 10 -4.46 14.51 54.98
N ILE A 11 -5.40 14.78 54.08
CA ILE A 11 -5.20 14.55 52.63
C ILE A 11 -5.52 15.85 51.90
N GLU A 12 -4.49 16.54 51.43
CA GLU A 12 -4.64 17.59 50.42
C GLU A 12 -5.03 16.93 49.09
N GLU A 13 -6.31 16.60 48.93
CA GLU A 13 -6.85 16.19 47.64
C GLU A 13 -6.77 17.39 46.68
N SER A 14 -5.77 17.38 45.82
CA SER A 14 -5.67 18.34 44.73
C SER A 14 -6.85 18.13 43.77
N HIS A 15 -7.88 18.96 43.91
CA HIS A 15 -9.06 19.01 43.02
C HIS A 15 -8.68 19.13 41.53
N TYR A 16 -7.48 19.64 41.22
CA TYR A 16 -6.93 19.70 39.87
C TYR A 16 -6.60 18.32 39.28
N PHE A 17 -6.02 17.42 40.07
CA PHE A 17 -5.67 16.06 39.61
C PHE A 17 -6.91 15.21 39.36
N LEU A 18 -7.93 15.30 40.22
CA LEU A 18 -9.21 14.58 40.06
C LEU A 18 -9.97 15.00 38.79
N ASN A 19 -10.00 16.30 38.48
CA ASN A 19 -10.63 16.80 37.26
C ASN A 19 -9.83 16.47 35.99
N PHE A 20 -8.50 16.40 36.08
CA PHE A 20 -7.63 16.00 34.98
C PHE A 20 -7.83 14.52 34.64
N GLU A 21 -7.81 13.65 35.65
CA GLU A 21 -8.05 12.22 35.49
C GLU A 21 -9.44 11.93 34.89
N SER A 22 -10.49 12.59 35.39
CA SER A 22 -11.85 12.41 34.86
C SER A 22 -11.98 12.85 33.40
N LYS A 23 -11.32 13.95 33.00
CA LYS A 23 -11.29 14.41 31.61
C LYS A 23 -10.48 13.45 30.73
N PHE A 24 -9.36 12.94 31.21
CA PHE A 24 -8.53 11.98 30.49
C PHE A 24 -9.27 10.65 30.25
N HIS A 25 -10.00 10.16 31.25
CA HIS A 25 -10.87 8.98 31.09
C HIS A 25 -11.98 9.20 30.06
N LYS A 26 -12.65 10.36 30.06
CA LYS A 26 -13.71 10.65 29.09
C LYS A 26 -13.18 10.80 27.66
N VAL A 27 -12.07 11.51 27.49
CA VAL A 27 -11.43 11.70 26.19
C VAL A 27 -10.87 10.37 25.67
N GLY A 28 -10.15 9.62 26.52
CA GLY A 28 -9.63 8.31 26.18
C GLY A 28 -10.73 7.32 25.80
N PHE A 29 -11.85 7.31 26.55
CA PHE A 29 -13.00 6.47 26.23
C PHE A 29 -13.67 6.87 24.90
N ALA A 30 -13.82 8.17 24.64
CA ALA A 30 -14.35 8.65 23.37
C ALA A 30 -13.44 8.26 22.18
N VAL A 31 -12.12 8.43 22.33
CA VAL A 31 -11.13 8.01 21.32
C VAL A 31 -11.19 6.50 21.09
N LEU A 32 -11.26 5.70 22.16
CA LEU A 32 -11.39 4.24 22.06
C LEU A 32 -12.66 3.83 21.33
N LEU A 33 -13.81 4.45 21.63
CA LEU A 33 -15.07 4.20 20.92
C LEU A 33 -14.97 4.55 19.44
N ILE A 34 -14.27 5.63 19.08
CA ILE A 34 -14.03 6.00 17.68
C ILE A 34 -13.20 4.90 16.99
N ILE A 35 -12.09 4.46 17.60
CA ILE A 35 -11.24 3.41 17.03
C ILE A 35 -12.02 2.12 16.84
N ILE A 36 -12.81 1.69 17.83
CA ILE A 36 -13.66 0.49 17.73
C ILE A 36 -14.69 0.66 16.61
N SER A 37 -15.35 1.81 16.51
CA SER A 37 -16.32 2.09 15.45
C SER A 37 -15.68 2.02 14.07
N LEU A 38 -14.48 2.59 13.90
CA LEU A 38 -13.70 2.51 12.66
C LEU A 38 -13.31 1.06 12.33
N ALA A 39 -12.94 0.27 13.34
CA ALA A 39 -12.61 -1.15 13.16
C ALA A 39 -13.84 -1.97 12.71
N VAL A 40 -15.01 -1.77 13.34
CA VAL A 40 -16.26 -2.44 12.96
C VAL A 40 -16.71 -2.04 11.55
N LEU A 41 -16.49 -0.78 11.15
CA LEU A 41 -16.75 -0.30 9.80
C LEU A 41 -15.71 -0.78 8.76
N GLY A 42 -14.69 -1.53 9.18
CA GLY A 42 -13.66 -2.06 8.28
C GLY A 42 -12.66 -1.02 7.79
N VAL A 43 -12.53 0.14 8.45
CA VAL A 43 -11.56 1.18 8.08
C VAL A 43 -10.12 0.68 8.19
N PHE A 44 -9.87 -0.28 9.09
CA PHE A 44 -8.59 -0.98 9.25
C PHE A 44 -8.55 -2.34 8.54
N SER A 45 -9.61 -2.73 7.82
CA SER A 45 -9.59 -3.95 7.01
C SER A 45 -8.60 -3.77 5.85
N ASP A 46 -7.91 -4.85 5.50
CA ASP A 46 -6.94 -4.90 4.40
C ASP A 46 -7.47 -4.14 3.17
N GLY A 47 -6.70 -3.16 2.70
CA GLY A 47 -6.82 -2.65 1.33
C GLY A 47 -7.40 -1.25 1.11
N TYR A 48 -8.00 -0.53 2.07
CA TYR A 48 -8.53 0.81 1.73
C TYR A 48 -7.49 1.94 1.86
N PHE A 49 -6.57 1.85 2.82
CA PHE A 49 -5.51 2.85 3.03
C PHE A 49 -4.14 2.45 2.48
N SER A 50 -3.88 1.15 2.35
CA SER A 50 -2.60 0.63 1.85
C SER A 50 -2.55 0.58 0.34
N ASN A 51 -3.68 0.44 -0.37
CA ASN A 51 -3.68 0.43 -1.83
C ASN A 51 -3.45 1.82 -2.42
N ALA A 52 -2.63 1.87 -3.47
CA ALA A 52 -2.38 3.03 -4.29
C ALA A 52 -2.57 2.68 -5.77
N VAL A 53 -3.05 3.67 -6.51
CA VAL A 53 -3.18 3.61 -7.96
C VAL A 53 -2.31 4.71 -8.55
N SER A 54 -1.44 4.35 -9.49
CA SER A 54 -0.60 5.29 -10.23
C SER A 54 -0.81 5.11 -11.72
N LYS A 55 -0.82 6.21 -12.47
CA LYS A 55 -1.01 6.19 -13.93
C LYS A 55 0.14 6.89 -14.61
N ASN A 56 0.47 6.44 -15.82
CA ASN A 56 1.42 7.17 -16.65
C ASN A 56 0.77 8.47 -17.19
N THR A 57 1.59 9.39 -17.71
CA THR A 57 1.12 10.71 -18.17
C THR A 57 0.07 10.62 -19.28
N THR A 58 0.08 9.56 -20.09
CA THR A 58 -0.92 9.33 -21.14
C THR A 58 -2.21 8.68 -20.63
N GLY A 59 -2.22 8.15 -19.39
CA GLY A 59 -3.36 7.42 -18.81
C GLY A 59 -3.55 6.00 -19.36
N GLU A 60 -2.68 5.57 -20.27
CA GLU A 60 -2.71 4.28 -20.96
C GLU A 60 -2.33 3.10 -20.06
N VAL A 61 -1.46 3.37 -19.08
CA VAL A 61 -0.99 2.37 -18.12
C VAL A 61 -1.41 2.79 -16.72
N THR A 62 -2.01 1.85 -16.00
CA THR A 62 -2.38 1.99 -14.59
C THR A 62 -1.68 0.89 -13.79
N LEU A 63 -1.07 1.27 -12.68
CA LEU A 63 -0.48 0.38 -11.70
C LEU A 63 -1.30 0.44 -10.41
N ASP A 64 -1.87 -0.68 -9.99
CA ASP A 64 -2.44 -0.88 -8.66
C ASP A 64 -1.42 -1.64 -7.80
N PHE A 65 -1.10 -1.10 -6.63
CA PHE A 65 -0.07 -1.65 -5.74
C PHE A 65 -0.33 -1.27 -4.28
N GLU A 66 0.28 -2.01 -3.35
CA GLU A 66 0.26 -1.68 -1.92
C GLU A 66 1.43 -0.75 -1.58
N ARG A 67 1.16 0.40 -0.95
CA ARG A 67 2.19 1.38 -0.51
C ARG A 67 3.11 0.82 0.58
N PHE A 68 2.61 -0.15 1.32
CA PHE A 68 3.28 -0.75 2.47
C PHE A 68 3.31 -2.25 2.28
N GLY A 69 4.50 -2.84 2.35
CA GLY A 69 4.69 -4.28 2.39
C GLY A 69 5.36 -4.69 3.70
N ARG A 70 5.46 -6.00 3.92
CA ARG A 70 6.25 -6.56 5.02
C ARG A 70 7.25 -7.57 4.46
N LEU A 71 8.43 -7.61 5.05
CA LEU A 71 9.46 -8.58 4.72
C LEU A 71 8.86 -9.99 4.70
N GLN A 72 9.19 -10.78 3.67
CA GLN A 72 8.71 -12.15 3.50
C GLN A 72 7.18 -12.32 3.46
N THR A 73 6.44 -11.25 3.17
CA THR A 73 4.99 -11.30 2.99
C THR A 73 4.66 -10.96 1.55
N GLU A 74 4.10 -11.94 0.84
CA GLU A 74 3.67 -11.81 -0.54
C GLU A 74 2.62 -10.71 -0.71
N PHE A 75 2.72 -9.95 -1.81
CA PHE A 75 1.65 -9.06 -2.25
C PHE A 75 1.55 -9.01 -3.77
N LYS A 76 0.44 -8.44 -4.26
CA LYS A 76 0.12 -8.38 -5.67
C LYS A 76 0.36 -6.98 -6.23
N LEU A 77 1.01 -6.92 -7.39
CA LEU A 77 1.05 -5.75 -8.26
C LEU A 77 0.17 -6.03 -9.47
N LYS A 78 -0.68 -5.07 -9.84
CA LYS A 78 -1.50 -5.17 -11.04
C LYS A 78 -1.15 -4.05 -12.01
N ILE A 79 -0.69 -4.42 -13.19
CA ILE A 79 -0.45 -3.51 -14.30
C ILE A 79 -1.60 -3.67 -15.28
N SER A 80 -2.36 -2.61 -15.51
CA SER A 80 -3.45 -2.57 -16.48
C SER A 80 -3.08 -1.63 -17.63
N THR A 81 -3.26 -2.07 -18.86
CA THR A 81 -3.03 -1.29 -20.07
C THR A 81 -4.31 -1.24 -20.89
N THR A 82 -4.66 -0.04 -21.34
CA THR A 82 -5.80 0.20 -22.23
C THR A 82 -5.31 0.63 -23.60
N GLY A 83 -5.87 0.07 -24.66
CA GLY A 83 -5.51 0.44 -26.04
C GLY A 83 -4.72 -0.66 -26.75
N GLN A 84 -4.66 -0.52 -28.07
CA GLN A 84 -4.08 -1.53 -28.95
C GLN A 84 -2.75 -1.06 -29.52
N HIS A 85 -1.68 -1.83 -29.28
CA HIS A 85 -0.36 -1.58 -29.83
C HIS A 85 -0.05 -2.58 -30.94
N SER A 86 0.24 -2.07 -32.14
CA SER A 86 0.47 -2.89 -33.34
C SER A 86 1.68 -3.82 -33.22
N GLU A 87 2.69 -3.40 -32.45
CA GLU A 87 3.96 -4.13 -32.24
C GLU A 87 3.93 -5.04 -30.99
N GLY A 88 2.85 -5.00 -30.22
CA GLY A 88 2.74 -5.66 -28.92
C GLY A 88 3.12 -4.76 -27.75
N ASN A 89 3.09 -5.35 -26.55
CA ASN A 89 3.34 -4.66 -25.30
C ASN A 89 4.62 -5.21 -24.65
N ILE A 90 5.60 -4.34 -24.49
CA ILE A 90 6.84 -4.63 -23.76
C ILE A 90 6.80 -3.84 -22.47
N TYR A 91 6.69 -4.51 -21.34
CA TYR A 91 6.74 -3.89 -20.02
C TYR A 91 8.15 -4.00 -19.47
N ARG A 92 8.75 -2.86 -19.16
CA ARG A 92 10.01 -2.77 -18.41
C ARG A 92 9.69 -2.47 -16.96
N ILE A 93 10.25 -3.26 -16.05
CA ILE A 93 10.16 -3.08 -14.61
C ILE A 93 11.58 -2.89 -14.09
N GLY A 94 11.84 -1.78 -13.42
CA GLY A 94 13.19 -1.38 -13.01
C GLY A 94 13.22 -0.53 -11.76
N GLY A 95 14.33 0.20 -11.58
CA GLY A 95 14.63 0.91 -10.33
C GLY A 95 15.03 -0.08 -9.24
N ASP A 96 14.49 0.08 -8.04
CA ASP A 96 14.82 -0.78 -6.90
C ASP A 96 14.12 -2.16 -6.93
N PHE A 97 13.29 -2.43 -7.95
CA PHE A 97 12.38 -3.58 -7.98
C PHE A 97 13.11 -4.92 -7.76
N ASN A 98 14.08 -5.25 -8.62
CA ASN A 98 14.82 -6.51 -8.52
C ASN A 98 15.74 -6.57 -7.29
N ALA A 99 16.04 -5.43 -6.66
CA ALA A 99 16.87 -5.38 -5.46
C ALA A 99 16.08 -5.63 -4.17
N PHE A 100 14.77 -5.32 -4.18
CA PHE A 100 13.87 -5.43 -3.03
C PHE A 100 12.91 -6.61 -3.11
N TYR A 101 12.61 -7.11 -4.31
CA TYR A 101 11.55 -8.10 -4.52
C TYR A 101 12.05 -9.33 -5.29
N GLU A 102 11.64 -10.50 -4.82
CA GLU A 102 11.65 -11.73 -5.62
C GLU A 102 10.30 -11.87 -6.33
N THR A 103 10.33 -12.13 -7.63
CA THR A 103 9.11 -12.36 -8.41
C THR A 103 8.77 -13.83 -8.41
N GLU A 104 7.65 -14.19 -7.80
CA GLU A 104 7.24 -15.59 -7.67
C GLU A 104 6.37 -16.04 -8.83
N ASN A 105 5.43 -15.19 -9.26
CA ASN A 105 4.46 -15.56 -10.28
C ASN A 105 4.02 -14.35 -11.11
N ILE A 106 3.79 -14.57 -12.41
CA ILE A 106 3.34 -13.55 -13.37
C ILE A 106 2.17 -14.11 -14.17
N TRP A 107 1.03 -13.42 -14.15
CA TRP A 107 -0.17 -13.82 -14.89
C TRP A 107 -0.82 -12.66 -15.64
N PRO A 108 -1.10 -12.79 -16.95
CA PRO A 108 -0.78 -13.93 -17.81
C PRO A 108 0.73 -14.08 -18.04
N LEU A 109 1.17 -15.29 -18.37
CA LEU A 109 2.57 -15.56 -18.67
C LEU A 109 2.99 -14.77 -19.92
N PRO A 110 4.14 -14.08 -19.91
CA PRO A 110 4.64 -13.37 -21.08
C PRO A 110 5.12 -14.36 -22.16
N ASP A 111 5.06 -13.93 -23.42
CA ASP A 111 5.62 -14.69 -24.56
C ASP A 111 7.15 -14.76 -24.48
N ARG A 112 7.78 -13.69 -23.96
CA ARG A 112 9.21 -13.66 -23.64
C ARG A 112 9.44 -12.87 -22.37
N MET A 113 10.37 -13.35 -21.56
CA MET A 113 10.87 -12.67 -20.37
C MET A 113 12.39 -12.67 -20.39
N TYR A 114 13.00 -11.52 -20.16
CA TYR A 114 14.46 -11.39 -20.09
C TYR A 114 14.85 -10.20 -19.22
N SER A 115 16.09 -10.23 -18.74
CA SER A 115 16.67 -9.10 -18.00
C SER A 115 17.69 -8.36 -18.88
N LYS A 116 17.78 -7.04 -18.71
CA LYS A 116 18.80 -6.22 -19.35
C LYS A 116 19.28 -5.16 -18.35
N GLY A 117 20.52 -5.29 -17.89
CA GLY A 117 20.97 -4.56 -16.70
C GLY A 117 20.18 -5.02 -15.48
N ASP A 118 19.74 -4.07 -14.65
CA ASP A 118 18.92 -4.34 -13.46
C ASP A 118 17.41 -4.31 -13.75
N ASP A 119 17.01 -4.22 -15.03
CA ASP A 119 15.62 -4.14 -15.43
C ASP A 119 15.09 -5.50 -15.95
N LEU A 120 13.86 -5.82 -15.57
CA LEU A 120 13.10 -6.97 -16.05
C LEU A 120 12.19 -6.55 -17.20
N TYR A 121 12.18 -7.34 -18.28
CA TYR A 121 11.34 -7.10 -19.45
C TYR A 121 10.34 -8.24 -19.62
N LEU A 122 9.04 -7.89 -19.72
CA LEU A 122 7.93 -8.79 -20.01
C LEU A 122 7.36 -8.45 -21.39
N VAL A 123 7.40 -9.39 -22.32
CA VAL A 123 6.94 -9.18 -23.70
C VAL A 123 5.66 -9.94 -23.95
N TYR A 124 4.64 -9.23 -24.43
CA TYR A 124 3.37 -9.75 -24.90
C TYR A 124 3.18 -9.33 -26.36
N ASN A 125 3.17 -10.30 -27.27
CA ASN A 125 3.04 -10.04 -28.70
C ASN A 125 1.62 -9.54 -29.02
N ALA A 126 1.50 -8.69 -30.05
CA ALA A 126 0.21 -8.17 -30.49
C ALA A 126 -0.74 -9.32 -30.86
N ASN A 127 -1.93 -9.33 -30.27
CA ASN A 127 -2.99 -10.25 -30.63
C ASN A 127 -4.24 -9.46 -31.02
N LYS A 128 -4.89 -9.83 -32.14
CA LYS A 128 -5.98 -9.02 -32.76
C LYS A 128 -7.20 -8.80 -31.85
N LYS A 129 -7.31 -9.52 -30.74
CA LYS A 129 -8.42 -9.43 -29.77
C LYS A 129 -8.04 -8.72 -28.46
N GLN A 130 -6.82 -8.24 -28.32
CA GLN A 130 -6.28 -7.80 -27.04
C GLN A 130 -6.29 -6.26 -26.97
N GLU A 131 -7.46 -5.69 -26.73
CA GLU A 131 -7.62 -4.23 -26.54
C GLU A 131 -7.23 -3.76 -25.13
N ASN A 132 -7.33 -4.66 -24.15
CA ASN A 132 -6.95 -4.39 -22.75
C ASN A 132 -6.14 -5.56 -22.20
N ILE A 133 -5.03 -5.26 -21.51
CA ILE A 133 -4.19 -6.26 -20.84
C ILE A 133 -4.16 -5.95 -19.35
N SER A 134 -4.26 -6.97 -18.51
CA SER A 134 -3.98 -6.88 -17.08
C SER A 134 -2.96 -7.94 -16.70
N ILE A 135 -1.83 -7.51 -16.15
CA ILE A 135 -0.74 -8.35 -15.68
C ILE A 135 -0.71 -8.26 -14.15
N TRP A 136 -0.71 -9.42 -13.51
CA TRP A 136 -0.58 -9.60 -12.09
C TRP A 136 0.81 -10.15 -11.80
N LEU A 137 1.56 -9.48 -10.93
CA LEU A 137 2.80 -9.98 -10.39
C LEU A 137 2.60 -10.29 -8.92
N LEU A 138 2.91 -11.51 -8.51
CA LEU A 138 3.04 -11.90 -7.12
C LEU A 138 4.52 -11.78 -6.75
N VAL A 139 4.80 -10.94 -5.76
CA VAL A 139 6.17 -10.60 -5.37
C VAL A 139 6.33 -10.70 -3.86
N THR A 140 7.53 -11.09 -3.44
CA THR A 140 7.90 -11.20 -2.02
C THR A 140 9.08 -10.27 -1.72
N PRO A 141 8.94 -9.37 -0.74
CA PRO A 141 10.04 -8.51 -0.33
C PRO A 141 11.14 -9.29 0.37
N VAL A 142 12.39 -9.05 -0.03
CA VAL A 142 13.59 -9.69 0.53
C VAL A 142 14.44 -8.74 1.36
N LYS A 143 14.13 -7.44 1.38
CA LYS A 143 14.82 -6.42 2.19
C LYS A 143 13.85 -5.40 2.77
N PRO A 144 14.06 -4.93 4.01
CA PRO A 144 13.28 -3.83 4.58
C PRO A 144 13.75 -2.48 4.02
N GLY A 145 12.88 -1.47 4.07
CA GLY A 145 13.19 -0.09 3.67
C GLY A 145 12.28 0.46 2.58
N SER A 146 12.66 1.61 2.00
CA SER A 146 11.89 2.25 0.93
C SER A 146 12.43 1.83 -0.44
N ALA A 147 11.58 1.27 -1.29
CA ALA A 147 11.89 0.91 -2.67
C ALA A 147 11.25 1.90 -3.64
N MET A 148 12.04 2.50 -4.53
CA MET A 148 11.57 3.32 -5.65
C MET A 148 11.68 2.52 -6.96
N SER A 149 10.55 2.03 -7.44
CA SER A 149 10.47 1.19 -8.64
C SER A 149 9.84 1.94 -9.81
N VAL A 150 10.09 1.43 -11.01
CA VAL A 150 9.65 2.04 -12.26
C VAL A 150 8.98 1.00 -13.15
N ILE A 151 7.85 1.36 -13.75
CA ILE A 151 7.20 0.57 -14.81
C ILE A 151 7.07 1.43 -16.06
N GLN A 152 7.43 0.86 -17.21
CA GLN A 152 7.31 1.51 -18.50
C GLN A 152 6.71 0.56 -19.52
N LEU A 153 5.76 1.06 -20.30
CA LEU A 153 5.25 0.36 -21.47
C LEU A 153 5.94 0.88 -22.72
N ASN A 154 6.56 -0.01 -23.49
CA ASN A 154 7.27 0.29 -24.72
C ASN A 154 8.25 1.47 -24.52
N SER A 155 8.21 2.48 -25.40
CA SER A 155 8.97 3.73 -25.27
C SER A 155 8.14 4.87 -24.67
N GLY A 156 7.05 4.56 -23.98
CA GLY A 156 6.12 5.52 -23.41
C GLY A 156 6.58 6.12 -22.07
N PRO A 157 5.76 7.00 -21.46
CA PRO A 157 6.07 7.59 -20.16
C PRO A 157 6.11 6.53 -19.04
N GLU A 158 7.02 6.73 -18.09
CA GLU A 158 7.18 5.86 -16.93
C GLU A 158 6.15 6.13 -15.83
N ILE A 159 5.79 5.08 -15.10
CA ILE A 159 5.15 5.16 -13.79
C ILE A 159 6.24 4.93 -12.75
N ARG A 160 6.47 5.92 -11.89
CA ARG A 160 7.36 5.79 -10.72
C ARG A 160 6.50 5.55 -9.49
N PHE A 161 6.84 4.54 -8.70
CA PHE A 161 6.08 4.21 -7.50
C PHE A 161 7.03 3.86 -6.36
N SER A 162 6.65 4.30 -5.16
CA SER A 162 7.41 4.09 -3.93
C SER A 162 6.64 3.18 -3.00
N GLN A 163 7.33 2.19 -2.44
CA GLN A 163 6.78 1.28 -1.43
C GLN A 163 7.69 1.24 -0.23
N PHE A 164 7.11 1.14 0.97
CA PHE A 164 7.87 0.98 2.20
C PHE A 164 7.66 -0.42 2.77
N ILE A 165 8.75 -1.15 2.96
CA ILE A 165 8.77 -2.53 3.45
C ILE A 165 9.15 -2.54 4.93
N TYR A 166 8.19 -2.95 5.77
CA TYR A 166 8.41 -3.18 7.18
C TYR A 166 9.24 -4.46 7.42
N PRO A 167 10.14 -4.49 8.43
CA PRO A 167 10.84 -5.70 8.84
C PRO A 167 9.91 -6.84 9.29
#